data_AF-F9RF64-F1
#
_entry.id   AF-F9RF64-F1
#
_cell.length_a   1.000
_cell.length_b   1.000
_cell.length_c   1.000
_cell.angle_alpha   90.00
_cell.angle_beta   90.00
_cell.angle_gamma   90.00
#
_symmetry.space_group_name_H-M   'P 1'
#
loop_
_entity.id
_entity.type
_entity.pdbx_description
1 polymer ?
#
loop_
_entity_poly.entity_id
_entity_poly.type
_entity_poly.pdbx_seq_one_letter_code
_entity_poly.pdbx_strand_id
1 'polypeptide(L)'
;MQKLVDSLKLLFQEYDCEIEPTSNNALNIFRSKANALSVPKDVIEQLIEFYVHFYEVPCLDSLTLHSCDDSQLFEWWGDSEIWLGSRDYYILRWSADKNRFCVGDSSNVSFGEEEEFSCLSESILYLVNVYN
;
A
#
# COMPACT_ATOMS: atom_id res chain seq x y z
N MET A 1 -0.85 13.76 0.49
CA MET A 1 -1.18 12.88 1.64
C MET A 1 -2.43 13.28 2.43
N GLN A 2 -2.58 14.52 2.92
CA GLN A 2 -3.71 14.89 3.81
C GLN A 2 -5.12 14.47 3.31
N LYS A 3 -5.44 14.70 2.03
CA LYS A 3 -6.73 14.29 1.44
C LYS A 3 -6.97 12.79 1.55
N LEU A 4 -5.94 11.96 1.33
CA LEU A 4 -6.04 10.52 1.49
C LEU A 4 -6.33 10.18 2.95
N VAL A 5 -5.58 10.81 3.87
CA VAL A 5 -5.73 10.57 5.31
C VAL A 5 -7.16 10.85 5.76
N ASP A 6 -7.72 11.98 5.32
CA ASP A 6 -9.09 12.38 5.66
C ASP A 6 -10.12 11.41 5.05
N SER A 7 -9.91 10.97 3.81
CA SER A 7 -10.81 10.04 3.12
C SER A 7 -10.84 8.67 3.80
N LEU A 8 -9.66 8.13 4.16
CA LEU A 8 -9.56 6.85 4.87
C LEU A 8 -10.18 6.94 6.26
N LYS A 9 -9.93 8.02 7.01
CA LYS A 9 -10.52 8.21 8.34
C LYS A 9 -12.05 8.21 8.32
N LEU A 10 -12.66 8.86 7.33
CA LEU A 10 -14.12 8.85 7.16
C LEU A 10 -14.63 7.44 6.90
N LEU A 11 -13.95 6.71 6.01
CA LEU A 11 -14.30 5.33 5.69
C LEU A 11 -14.21 4.45 6.93
N PHE A 12 -13.10 4.50 7.67
CA PHE A 12 -12.94 3.71 8.90
C PHE A 12 -13.96 4.06 9.99
N GLN A 13 -14.38 5.32 10.10
CA GLN A 13 -15.47 5.72 11.00
C GLN A 13 -16.81 5.08 10.59
N GLU A 14 -17.09 4.98 9.29
CA GLU A 14 -18.30 4.34 8.78
C GLU A 14 -18.33 2.83 9.08
N TYR A 15 -17.18 2.16 8.99
CA TYR A 15 -17.03 0.72 9.22
C TYR A 15 -16.65 0.33 10.66
N ASP A 16 -16.64 1.29 11.60
CA ASP A 16 -16.28 1.08 13.02
C ASP A 16 -14.92 0.39 13.22
N CYS A 17 -13.92 0.81 12.43
CA CYS A 17 -12.55 0.29 12.51
C CYS A 17 -11.60 1.32 13.14
N GLU A 18 -10.73 0.86 14.04
CA GLU A 18 -9.69 1.69 14.63
C GLU A 18 -8.48 1.81 13.70
N ILE A 19 -7.83 2.97 13.73
CA ILE A 19 -6.61 3.25 12.98
C ILE A 19 -5.51 3.58 13.98
N GLU A 20 -4.41 2.86 13.87
CA GLU A 20 -3.22 3.14 14.65
C GLU A 20 -2.10 3.62 13.74
N PRO A 21 -1.31 4.65 14.12
CA PRO A 21 -0.09 4.98 13.40
C PRO A 21 1.00 3.96 13.67
N THR A 22 1.92 3.79 12.72
CA THR A 22 3.09 2.92 12.91
C THR A 22 4.08 3.50 13.92
N SER A 23 4.67 2.64 14.75
CA SER A 23 5.79 3.04 15.62
C SER A 23 7.06 3.42 14.83
N ASN A 24 7.85 4.36 15.35
CA ASN A 24 9.14 4.73 14.74
C ASN A 24 10.09 3.53 14.57
N ASN A 25 10.03 2.54 15.47
CA ASN A 25 10.86 1.35 15.37
C ASN A 25 10.46 0.48 14.17
N ALA A 26 9.17 0.25 13.96
CA ALA A 26 8.68 -0.51 12.81
C ALA A 26 8.99 0.21 11.48
N LEU A 27 8.83 1.53 11.42
CA LEU A 27 9.24 2.33 10.25
C LEU A 27 10.74 2.21 9.94
N ASN A 28 11.59 2.19 10.96
CA ASN A 28 13.03 2.01 10.77
C ASN A 28 13.37 0.61 10.26
N ILE A 29 12.70 -0.42 10.77
CA ILE A 29 12.86 -1.80 10.30
C ILE A 29 12.43 -1.91 8.82
N PHE A 30 11.26 -1.39 8.47
CA PHE A 30 10.79 -1.31 7.09
C PHE A 30 11.82 -0.64 6.19
N ARG A 31 12.29 0.56 6.58
CA ARG A 31 13.29 1.33 5.83
C ARG A 31 14.58 0.52 5.64
N SER A 32 15.08 -0.14 6.68
CA SER A 32 16.29 -0.96 6.58
C SER A 32 16.11 -2.13 5.62
N LYS A 33 14.97 -2.84 5.68
CA LYS A 33 14.65 -3.95 4.76
C LYS A 33 14.56 -3.45 3.31
N ALA A 34 13.78 -2.40 3.05
CA ALA A 34 13.59 -1.86 1.71
C ALA A 34 14.90 -1.36 1.08
N ASN A 35 15.77 -0.71 1.87
CA ASN A 35 17.10 -0.33 1.40
C ASN A 35 17.99 -1.53 1.09
N ALA A 36 17.96 -2.59 1.91
CA ALA A 36 18.74 -3.80 1.66
C ALA A 36 18.31 -4.51 0.37
N LEU A 37 17.03 -4.38 0.01
CA LEU A 37 16.46 -4.89 -1.24
C LEU A 37 16.64 -3.94 -2.43
N SER A 38 17.25 -2.76 -2.22
CA SER A 38 17.44 -1.73 -3.26
C SER A 38 16.12 -1.21 -3.85
N VAL A 39 15.06 -1.15 -3.05
CA VAL A 39 13.81 -0.48 -3.43
C VAL A 39 14.10 1.00 -3.73
N PRO A 40 13.51 1.60 -4.78
CA PRO A 40 13.70 3.00 -5.09
C PRO A 40 13.35 3.93 -3.93
N LYS A 41 14.17 4.96 -3.72
CA LYS A 41 14.09 5.86 -2.56
C LYS A 41 12.75 6.59 -2.47
N ASP A 42 12.23 7.03 -3.62
CA ASP A 42 10.94 7.70 -3.75
C ASP A 42 9.76 6.77 -3.36
N VAL A 43 9.84 5.49 -3.69
CA VAL A 43 8.85 4.49 -3.30
C VAL A 43 8.90 4.24 -1.78
N ILE A 44 10.09 4.12 -1.20
CA ILE A 44 10.29 4.01 0.25
C ILE A 44 9.68 5.24 0.96
N GLU A 45 9.94 6.44 0.45
CA GLU A 45 9.45 7.69 1.04
C GLU A 45 7.91 7.76 1.02
N GLN A 46 7.28 7.41 -0.11
CA GLN A 46 5.82 7.37 -0.21
C GLN A 46 5.18 6.36 0.76
N LEU A 47 5.75 5.16 0.87
CA LEU A 47 5.28 4.14 1.81
C LEU A 47 5.45 4.58 3.26
N ILE A 48 6.58 5.20 3.62
CA ILE A 48 6.79 5.73 4.97
C ILE A 48 5.81 6.87 5.28
N GLU A 49 5.57 7.77 4.33
CA GLU A 49 4.60 8.86 4.49
C GLU A 49 3.19 8.32 4.77
N PHE A 50 2.82 7.20 4.13
CA PHE A 50 1.58 6.50 4.43
C PHE A 50 1.60 5.84 5.82
N TYR A 51 2.63 5.04 6.13
CA TYR A 51 2.68 4.24 7.35
C TYR A 51 2.78 5.07 8.64
N VAL A 52 3.28 6.31 8.57
CA VAL A 52 3.24 7.27 9.69
C VAL A 52 1.81 7.54 10.15
N HIS A 53 0.82 7.42 9.26
CA HIS A 53 -0.58 7.65 9.57
C HIS A 53 -1.39 6.37 9.77
N PHE A 54 -1.00 5.28 9.11
CA PHE A 54 -1.75 4.02 9.09
C PHE A 54 -0.79 2.85 9.27
N TYR A 55 -0.88 2.12 10.37
CA TYR A 55 -0.11 0.90 10.57
C TYR A 55 -0.52 -0.17 9.56
N GLU A 56 -1.83 -0.33 9.37
CA GLU A 56 -2.45 -1.20 8.37
C GLU A 56 -3.80 -0.61 7.93
N VAL A 57 -4.46 -1.27 6.99
CA VAL A 57 -5.87 -1.02 6.66
C VAL A 57 -6.66 -2.32 6.86
N PRO A 58 -7.38 -2.53 7.98
CA PRO A 58 -7.78 -3.88 8.38
C PRO A 58 -9.14 -4.42 7.87
N CYS A 59 -9.96 -3.66 7.14
CA CYS A 59 -11.41 -3.96 7.11
C CYS A 59 -12.09 -4.00 5.73
N LEU A 60 -11.37 -3.76 4.63
CA LEU A 60 -12.00 -3.49 3.34
C LEU A 60 -11.39 -4.40 2.28
N ASP A 61 -12.13 -5.39 1.77
CA ASP A 61 -11.56 -6.48 0.94
C ASP A 61 -10.64 -6.03 -0.21
N SER A 62 -11.01 -4.97 -0.92
CA SER A 62 -10.27 -4.31 -2.00
C SER A 62 -9.30 -3.20 -1.57
N LEU A 63 -9.19 -2.91 -0.27
CA LEU A 63 -8.33 -1.86 0.30
C LEU A 63 -7.56 -2.35 1.53
N THR A 64 -7.59 -3.65 1.84
CA THR A 64 -6.90 -4.18 3.01
C THR A 64 -5.41 -4.16 2.70
N LEU A 65 -4.62 -3.46 3.51
CA LEU A 65 -3.18 -3.28 3.28
C LEU A 65 -2.38 -3.89 4.42
N HIS A 66 -1.30 -4.57 4.08
CA HIS A 66 -0.33 -5.10 5.04
C HIS A 66 0.32 -4.00 5.88
N SER A 67 0.69 -4.37 7.10
CA SER A 67 1.51 -3.50 7.95
C SER A 67 2.93 -3.37 7.43
N CYS A 68 3.62 -2.28 7.79
CA CYS A 68 4.97 -2.01 7.29
C CYS A 68 6.02 -3.05 7.72
N ASP A 69 5.74 -3.81 8.78
CA ASP A 69 6.63 -4.82 9.33
C ASP A 69 6.24 -6.25 8.91
N ASP A 70 5.14 -6.39 8.17
CA ASP A 70 4.71 -7.66 7.58
C ASP A 70 5.78 -8.17 6.61
N SER A 71 6.14 -9.44 6.74
CA SER A 71 7.06 -10.11 5.83
C SER A 71 6.48 -10.27 4.42
N GLN A 72 5.16 -10.33 4.28
CA GLN A 72 4.49 -10.54 2.99
C GLN A 72 4.72 -9.37 2.01
N LEU A 73 4.99 -8.16 2.51
CA LEU A 73 5.32 -6.99 1.69
C LEU A 73 6.42 -7.26 0.65
N PHE A 74 7.41 -8.08 1.02
CA PHE A 74 8.59 -8.35 0.20
C PHE A 74 8.68 -9.81 -0.24
N GLU A 75 7.64 -10.62 -0.04
CA GLU A 75 7.64 -12.03 -0.45
C GLU A 75 7.86 -12.18 -1.95
N TRP A 76 7.30 -11.27 -2.73
CA TRP A 76 7.38 -11.21 -4.20
C TRP A 76 8.52 -10.33 -4.71
N TRP A 77 9.50 -9.99 -3.86
CA TRP A 77 10.64 -9.19 -4.30
C TRP A 77 11.52 -9.92 -5.34
N GLY A 78 11.44 -11.25 -5.41
CA GLY A 78 12.06 -12.03 -6.50
C GLY A 78 11.57 -11.60 -7.90
N ASP A 79 10.32 -11.16 -8.00
CA ASP A 79 9.69 -10.60 -9.20
C ASP A 79 9.74 -9.06 -9.20
N SER A 80 10.52 -8.47 -8.29
CA SER A 80 10.65 -7.01 -8.10
C SER A 80 9.32 -6.30 -7.78
N GLU A 81 8.45 -6.97 -7.03
CA GLU A 81 7.17 -6.41 -6.58
C GLU A 81 7.14 -6.19 -5.06
N ILE A 82 6.51 -5.10 -4.63
CA ILE A 82 6.11 -4.89 -3.23
C ILE A 82 4.61 -5.13 -3.14
N TRP A 83 4.22 -6.17 -2.41
CA TRP A 83 2.84 -6.62 -2.31
C TRP A 83 2.13 -5.93 -1.15
N LEU A 84 1.32 -4.90 -1.43
CA LEU A 84 0.72 -4.06 -0.39
C LEU A 84 -0.65 -4.58 0.07
N GLY A 85 -1.44 -5.14 -0.84
CA GLY A 85 -2.78 -5.66 -0.54
C GLY A 85 -2.74 -6.99 0.21
N SER A 86 -3.52 -7.15 1.27
CA SER A 86 -3.54 -8.36 2.10
C SER A 86 -4.72 -9.31 1.85
N ARG A 87 -5.52 -9.05 0.81
CA ARG A 87 -6.62 -9.91 0.36
C ARG A 87 -6.65 -10.03 -1.17
N ASP A 88 -7.23 -11.14 -1.65
CA ASP A 88 -7.11 -11.61 -3.04
C ASP A 88 -8.06 -10.96 -4.07
N TYR A 89 -8.83 -9.93 -3.69
CA TYR A 89 -9.77 -9.28 -4.63
C TYR A 89 -9.05 -8.27 -5.53
N TYR A 90 -8.71 -7.10 -4.98
CA TYR A 90 -7.91 -6.09 -5.65
C TYR A 90 -6.63 -5.90 -4.87
N ILE A 91 -5.53 -6.31 -5.48
CA ILE A 91 -4.22 -6.28 -4.88
C ILE A 91 -3.50 -5.03 -5.36
N LEU A 92 -3.31 -4.10 -4.43
CA LEU A 92 -2.37 -3.00 -4.61
C LEU A 92 -0.94 -3.54 -4.50
N ARG A 93 -0.10 -3.23 -5.46
CA ARG A 93 1.34 -3.50 -5.41
C ARG A 93 2.15 -2.37 -6.00
N TRP A 94 3.44 -2.30 -5.70
CA TRP A 94 4.38 -1.54 -6.51
C TRP A 94 5.20 -2.50 -7.38
N SER A 95 5.27 -2.25 -8.69
CA SER A 95 6.01 -3.06 -9.65
C SER A 95 7.23 -2.30 -10.15
N ALA A 96 8.43 -2.87 -9.99
CA ALA A 96 9.67 -2.26 -10.49
C ALA A 96 9.71 -2.20 -12.02
N ASP A 97 9.21 -3.24 -12.70
CA ASP A 97 9.19 -3.34 -14.16
C ASP A 97 8.38 -2.21 -14.79
N LYS A 98 7.25 -1.87 -14.18
CA LYS A 98 6.39 -0.75 -14.59
C LYS A 98 6.84 0.58 -14.00
N ASN A 99 7.58 0.54 -12.89
CA ASN A 99 7.86 1.67 -12.02
C ASN A 99 6.57 2.41 -11.60
N ARG A 100 5.55 1.64 -11.19
CA ARG A 100 4.20 2.13 -10.88
C ARG A 100 3.60 1.36 -9.70
N PHE A 101 2.74 2.04 -8.95
CA PHE A 101 1.74 1.37 -8.11
C PHE A 101 0.62 0.85 -9.01
N CYS A 102 0.31 -0.43 -8.92
CA CYS A 102 -0.63 -1.11 -9.79
C CYS A 102 -1.76 -1.73 -8.98
N VAL A 103 -2.98 -1.67 -9.50
CA VAL A 103 -4.13 -2.43 -8.98
C VAL A 103 -4.43 -3.59 -9.94
N GLY A 104 -4.38 -4.80 -9.42
CA GLY A 104 -4.63 -6.02 -10.18
C GLY A 104 -5.13 -7.16 -9.30
N ASP A 105 -4.84 -8.40 -9.70
CA ASP A 105 -5.17 -9.62 -8.98
C ASP A 105 -3.94 -10.52 -8.82
N SER A 106 -4.06 -11.69 -8.20
CA SER A 106 -2.91 -12.56 -7.94
C SER A 106 -2.18 -13.06 -9.19
N SER A 107 -2.83 -13.02 -10.35
CA SER A 107 -2.29 -13.46 -11.65
C SER A 107 -1.91 -12.30 -12.57
N ASN A 108 -2.42 -11.09 -12.32
CA ASN A 108 -2.24 -9.91 -13.15
C ASN A 108 -1.76 -8.72 -12.31
N VAL A 109 -0.55 -8.22 -12.60
CA VAL A 109 0.08 -7.08 -11.92
C VAL A 109 -0.81 -5.82 -11.95
N SER A 110 -1.43 -5.55 -13.10
CA SER A 110 -2.38 -4.47 -13.32
C SER A 110 -3.51 -4.95 -14.23
N PHE A 111 -4.74 -4.46 -14.03
CA PHE A 111 -5.85 -4.69 -14.96
C PHE A 111 -5.75 -3.87 -16.25
N GLY A 112 -5.05 -2.74 -16.21
CA GLY A 112 -4.91 -1.82 -17.33
C GLY A 112 -4.08 -0.58 -16.99
N GLU A 113 -3.90 0.31 -17.97
CA GLU A 113 -3.15 1.57 -17.78
C GLU A 113 -3.87 2.53 -16.82
N GLU A 114 -5.20 2.43 -16.69
CA GLU A 114 -6.00 3.25 -15.78
C GLU A 114 -5.79 2.86 -14.29
N GLU A 115 -5.27 1.65 -14.07
CA GLU A 115 -4.94 1.09 -12.75
C GLU A 115 -3.45 1.21 -12.40
N GLU A 116 -2.68 2.00 -13.17
CA GLU A 116 -1.25 2.23 -12.97
C GLU A 116 -0.95 3.68 -12.56
N PHE A 117 -0.39 3.85 -11.37
CA PHE A 117 -0.21 5.16 -10.73
C PHE A 117 1.26 5.41 -10.43
N SER A 118 1.74 6.64 -10.63
CA SER A 118 3.08 7.02 -10.13
C SER A 118 3.10 7.26 -8.62
N CYS A 119 1.93 7.53 -8.03
CA CYS A 119 1.81 7.92 -6.63
C CYS A 119 0.97 6.91 -5.84
N LEU A 120 1.46 6.48 -4.68
CA LEU A 120 0.72 5.61 -3.76
C LEU A 120 -0.63 6.21 -3.36
N SER A 121 -0.66 7.52 -3.11
CA SER A 121 -1.90 8.15 -2.69
C SER A 121 -2.98 8.15 -3.78
N GLU A 122 -2.59 8.16 -5.05
CA GLU A 122 -3.54 8.10 -6.17
C GLU A 122 -4.15 6.71 -6.28
N SER A 123 -3.34 5.66 -6.16
CA SER A 123 -3.82 4.27 -6.21
C SER A 123 -4.75 3.93 -5.04
N ILE A 124 -4.42 4.39 -3.82
CA ILE A 124 -5.29 4.17 -2.66
C ILE A 124 -6.60 4.97 -2.80
N LEU A 125 -6.55 6.21 -3.30
CA LEU A 125 -7.78 6.99 -3.57
C LEU A 125 -8.66 6.35 -4.65
N TYR A 126 -8.06 5.75 -5.68
CA TYR A 126 -8.78 4.97 -6.68
C TYR A 126 -9.55 3.82 -6.00
N LEU A 127 -8.88 3.03 -5.15
CA LEU A 127 -9.52 1.93 -4.42
C LEU A 127 -10.60 2.39 -3.44
N VAL A 128 -10.43 3.54 -2.77
CA VAL A 128 -11.47 4.14 -1.92
C VAL A 128 -12.72 4.47 -2.74
N ASN A 129 -12.56 5.00 -3.96
CA ASN A 129 -13.70 5.35 -4.82
C ASN A 129 -14.46 4.13 -5.36
N VAL A 130 -13.85 2.95 -5.40
CA VAL A 130 -14.55 1.71 -5.76
C VAL A 130 -15.64 1.35 -4.73
N TYR A 131 -15.52 1.85 -3.49
CA TYR A 131 -16.50 1.64 -2.42
C TYR A 131 -17.60 2.70 -2.34
N ASN A 132 -17.47 3.82 -3.07
CA ASN A 132 -18.45 4.91 -3.10
C ASN A 132 -19.42 4.76 -4.28
#